data_AF-A0A6A3RHZ1-F1
#
_entry.id   AF-A0A6A3RHZ1-F1
#
_cell.length_a   1.000
_cell.length_b   1.000
_cell.length_c   1.000
_cell.angle_alpha   90.00
_cell.angle_beta   90.00
_cell.angle_gamma   90.00
#
_symmetry.space_group_name_H-M   'P 1'
#
loop_
_entity.id
_entity.type
_entity.pdbx_description
1 polymer ?
#
loop_
_entity_poly.entity_id
_entity_poly.type
_entity_poly.pdbx_seq_one_letter_code
_entity_poly.pdbx_strand_id
1 'polypeptide(L)'
;MWKRCKDGKEDLGAILKSVKSSFDDDLLTALCEASWGVSKSDLTDEFLMEQIHSITDSYQNQVLPPVNELFLNELKMNMDNTDIQ
;
A
#
# COMPACT_ATOMS: atom_id res chain seq x y z
N MET A 1 30.23 1.26 17.21
CA MET A 1 30.19 -0.21 17.06
C MET A 1 28.76 -0.63 16.75
N TRP A 2 28.47 -1.01 15.51
CA TRP A 2 27.16 -1.52 15.09
C TRP A 2 27.04 -3.00 15.51
N LYS A 3 26.22 -3.29 16.53
CA LYS A 3 25.89 -4.67 16.89
C LYS A 3 24.87 -5.21 15.88
N ARG A 4 25.34 -5.98 14.89
CA ARG A 4 24.47 -6.89 14.14
C ARG A 4 24.02 -7.96 15.13
N CYS A 5 22.76 -7.91 15.56
CA CYS A 5 22.16 -8.97 16.37
C CYS A 5 22.25 -10.28 15.57
N LYS A 6 22.91 -11.27 16.16
CA LYS A 6 23.00 -12.64 15.62
C LYS A 6 21.67 -13.33 15.85
N ASP A 7 21.18 -13.97 14.79
CA ASP A 7 20.17 -15.03 14.73
C ASP A 7 19.52 -15.38 16.07
N GLY A 8 18.41 -14.71 16.36
CA GLY A 8 17.39 -15.31 17.20
C GLY A 8 16.82 -16.48 16.41
N LYS A 9 17.11 -17.71 16.84
CA LYS A 9 16.26 -18.87 16.55
C LYS A 9 14.94 -18.69 17.30
N GLU A 10 14.25 -17.63 16.93
CA GLU A 10 12.90 -17.34 17.35
C GLU A 10 12.02 -18.32 16.56
N ASP A 11 11.32 -19.18 17.28
CA ASP A 11 10.33 -20.07 16.70
C ASP A 11 9.25 -19.18 16.07
N LEU A 12 9.40 -18.92 14.76
CA LEU A 12 8.50 -18.06 14.01
C LEU A 12 7.05 -18.51 14.22
N GLY A 13 6.79 -19.81 14.36
CA GLY A 13 5.46 -20.34 14.65
C GLY A 13 4.90 -19.93 16.02
N ALA A 14 5.75 -19.68 17.03
CA ALA A 14 5.35 -19.20 18.35
C ALA A 14 5.17 -17.66 18.42
N ILE A 15 5.74 -16.93 17.46
CA ILE A 15 5.68 -15.46 17.38
C ILE A 15 4.64 -14.97 16.37
N LEU A 16 4.32 -15.78 15.36
CA LEU A 16 3.30 -15.50 14.37
C LEU A 16 1.91 -15.46 15.02
N LYS A 17 1.51 -14.27 15.44
CA LYS A 17 0.12 -13.97 15.79
C LYS A 17 -0.73 -14.04 14.54
N SER A 18 -1.97 -14.51 14.71
CA SER A 18 -2.97 -14.43 13.66
C SER A 18 -3.06 -12.99 13.15
N VAL A 19 -3.03 -12.84 11.83
CA VAL A 19 -3.11 -11.54 11.18
C VAL A 19 -4.39 -10.83 11.61
N LYS A 20 -5.50 -11.56 11.68
CA LYS A 20 -6.79 -11.07 12.19
C LYS A 20 -6.69 -10.51 13.60
N SER A 21 -5.98 -11.20 14.50
CA SER A 21 -5.81 -10.76 15.90
C SER A 21 -4.91 -9.52 16.07
N SER A 22 -4.24 -9.09 15.01
CA SER A 22 -3.37 -7.91 15.03
C SER A 22 -4.10 -6.63 14.65
N PHE A 23 -5.32 -6.73 14.12
CA PHE A 23 -6.16 -5.59 13.79
C PHE A 23 -7.15 -5.28 14.91
N ASP A 24 -7.50 -4.00 15.03
CA ASP A 24 -8.61 -3.58 15.85
C ASP A 24 -9.94 -4.10 15.28
N ASP A 25 -10.85 -4.50 16.18
CA ASP A 25 -12.09 -5.16 15.83
C ASP A 25 -13.09 -4.22 15.13
N ASP A 26 -13.10 -2.94 15.50
CA ASP A 26 -13.96 -1.92 14.89
C ASP A 26 -13.39 -1.55 13.51
N LEU A 27 -12.06 -1.46 13.40
CA LEU A 27 -11.38 -1.25 12.12
C LEU A 27 -11.68 -2.38 11.12
N LEU A 28 -11.61 -3.65 11.55
CA LEU A 28 -11.95 -4.78 10.69
C LEU A 28 -13.41 -4.75 10.24
N THR A 29 -14.31 -4.36 11.13
CA THR A 29 -15.75 -4.26 10.82
C THR A 29 -15.99 -3.18 9.78
N ALA A 30 -15.40 -1.99 9.95
CA ALA A 30 -15.49 -0.92 8.98
C ALA A 30 -14.88 -1.30 7.61
N LEU A 31 -13.74 -1.99 7.59
CA LEU A 31 -13.10 -2.44 6.33
C LEU A 31 -13.96 -3.50 5.61
N CYS A 32 -14.55 -4.43 6.37
CA CYS A 32 -15.48 -5.41 5.85
C CYS A 32 -16.70 -4.77 5.18
N GLU A 33 -17.32 -3.80 5.85
CA GLU A 33 -18.54 -3.15 5.37
C GLU A 33 -18.28 -2.12 4.26
N ALA A 34 -17.22 -1.33 4.38
CA ALA A 34 -16.97 -0.19 3.50
C ALA A 34 -16.14 -0.53 2.26
N SER A 35 -15.22 -1.49 2.35
CA SER A 35 -14.20 -1.71 1.31
C SER A 35 -14.26 -3.09 0.69
N TRP A 36 -14.40 -4.14 1.51
CA TRP A 36 -14.30 -5.52 1.04
C TRP A 36 -15.64 -6.17 0.70
N GLY A 37 -16.74 -5.76 1.33
CA GLY A 37 -18.05 -6.38 1.14
C GLY A 37 -18.09 -7.84 1.62
N VAL A 38 -17.21 -8.22 2.55
CA VAL A 38 -17.05 -9.58 3.07
C VAL A 38 -17.53 -9.64 4.52
N SER A 39 -18.14 -10.74 4.95
CA SER A 39 -18.52 -10.94 6.34
C SER A 39 -17.31 -11.18 7.24
N LYS A 40 -17.36 -10.69 8.48
CA LYS A 40 -16.30 -10.90 9.49
C LYS A 40 -16.06 -12.40 9.80
N SER A 41 -17.05 -13.26 9.53
CA SER A 41 -16.95 -14.72 9.61
C SER A 41 -16.03 -15.33 8.56
N ASP A 42 -15.94 -14.69 7.39
CA ASP A 42 -15.26 -15.22 6.22
C ASP A 42 -13.82 -14.67 6.12
N LEU A 43 -13.44 -13.79 7.06
CA LEU A 43 -12.07 -13.30 7.21
C LEU A 43 -11.14 -14.42 7.65
N THR A 44 -10.27 -14.83 6.73
CA THR A 44 -9.11 -15.68 6.97
C THR A 44 -7.83 -14.85 7.03
N ASP A 45 -6.80 -15.36 7.70
CA ASP A 45 -5.50 -14.69 7.74
C ASP A 45 -4.85 -14.57 6.35
N GLU A 46 -5.14 -15.53 5.45
CA GLU A 46 -4.71 -15.50 4.05
C GLU A 46 -5.33 -14.32 3.30
N PHE A 47 -6.64 -14.11 3.42
CA PHE A 47 -7.34 -12.98 2.80
C PHE A 47 -6.77 -11.64 3.28
N LEU A 48 -6.55 -11.49 4.58
CA LEU A 48 -5.96 -10.27 5.14
C LEU A 48 -4.55 -10.03 4.60
N MET A 49 -3.75 -11.08 4.44
CA MET A 49 -2.41 -10.97 3.89
C MET A 49 -2.43 -10.57 2.41
N GLU A 50 -3.36 -11.09 1.61
CA GLU A 50 -3.55 -10.67 0.23
C GLU A 50 -3.91 -9.18 0.11
N GLN A 51 -4.76 -8.66 1.01
CA GLN A 51 -5.09 -7.25 1.03
C GLN A 51 -3.87 -6.38 1.38
N ILE A 52 -3.05 -6.80 2.35
CA ILE A 52 -1.80 -6.11 2.71
C ILE A 52 -0.81 -6.10 1.54
N HIS A 53 -0.68 -7.23 0.84
CA HIS A 53 0.15 -7.32 -0.35
C HIS A 53 -0.38 -6.43 -1.47
N SER A 54 -1.69 -6.41 -1.74
CA SER A 54 -2.27 -5.53 -2.75
C SER A 54 -1.96 -4.04 -2.48
N ILE A 55 -2.06 -3.59 -1.23
CA ILE A 55 -1.69 -2.22 -0.84
C ILE A 55 -0.19 -1.99 -1.06
N THR A 56 0.65 -2.91 -0.58
CA THR A 56 2.12 -2.79 -0.69
C THR A 56 2.58 -2.80 -2.15
N ASP A 57 2.02 -3.68 -2.98
CA ASP A 57 2.32 -3.81 -4.40
C ASP A 57 1.84 -2.61 -5.19
N SER A 58 0.68 -2.05 -4.85
CA SER A 58 0.22 -0.79 -5.44
C SER A 58 1.18 0.38 -5.14
N TYR A 59 1.84 0.36 -3.98
CA TYR A 59 2.82 1.38 -3.59
C TYR A 59 4.18 1.13 -4.25
N GLN A 60 4.60 -0.12 -4.36
CA GLN A 60 5.84 -0.51 -5.04
C GLN A 60 5.78 -0.28 -6.55
N ASN A 61 4.59 -0.44 -7.15
CA ASN A 61 4.36 -0.18 -8.57
C ASN A 61 4.03 1.29 -8.88
N GLN A 62 3.87 2.14 -7.85
CA GLN A 62 3.93 3.59 -8.00
C GLN A 62 5.39 4.02 -8.15
N VAL A 63 6.01 3.64 -9.26
CA VAL A 63 7.01 4.52 -9.87
C VAL A 63 6.23 5.77 -10.22
N LEU A 64 6.32 6.79 -9.35
CA LEU A 64 5.80 8.11 -9.67
C LEU A 64 6.31 8.44 -11.08
N PRO A 65 5.42 8.63 -12.08
CA PRO A 65 5.85 9.03 -13.40
C PRO A 65 6.72 10.27 -13.20
N PRO A 66 7.91 10.29 -13.77
CA PRO A 66 8.90 11.28 -13.40
C PRO A 66 8.29 12.65 -13.73
N VAL A 67 8.11 13.48 -12.69
CA VAL A 67 7.26 14.68 -12.73
C VAL A 67 7.69 15.64 -13.85
N ASN A 68 8.97 15.60 -14.20
CA ASN A 68 9.56 16.28 -15.36
C ASN A 68 8.94 15.86 -16.70
N GLU A 69 8.65 14.58 -16.94
CA GLU A 69 8.02 14.12 -18.19
C GLU A 69 6.54 14.55 -18.29
N LEU A 70 5.81 14.53 -17.17
CA LEU A 70 4.44 15.03 -17.10
C LEU A 70 4.38 16.56 -17.31
N PHE A 71 5.27 17.31 -16.66
CA PHE A 71 5.33 18.77 -16.79
C PHE A 71 5.73 19.23 -18.21
N LEU A 72 6.65 18.52 -18.87
CA LEU A 72 7.09 18.88 -20.23
C LEU A 72 6.00 18.65 -21.29
N ASN A 73 5.15 17.62 -21.12
CA ASN A 73 4.08 17.34 -22.07
C ASN A 73 2.90 18.31 -21.96
N GLU A 74 2.58 18.77 -20.75
CA GLU A 74 1.45 19.68 -20.51
C GLU A 74 1.82 21.16 -20.68
N LEU A 75 3.07 21.56 -20.41
CA LEU A 75 3.53 22.93 -20.60
C LEU A 75 3.95 23.19 -22.05
N LYS A 76 2.98 23.22 -22.97
CA LYS A 76 3.19 23.71 -24.33
C LYS A 76 2.94 25.22 -24.38
N MET A 77 4.01 26.01 -24.47
CA MET A 77 3.91 27.43 -24.80
C MET A 77 3.30 27.55 -26.21
N ASN A 78 2.06 28.02 -26.29
CA ASN A 78 1.42 28.28 -27.57
C ASN A 78 2.06 29.53 -28.20
N MET A 79 2.99 29.33 -29.14
CA MET A 79 3.65 30.41 -29.89
C MET A 79 2.78 31.00 -31.01
N ASP A 80 1.55 30.51 -31.20
CA ASP A 80 0.63 31.05 -32.21
C ASP A 80 -0.02 32.37 -31.78
N ASN A 81 0.13 32.76 -30.51
CA ASN A 81 -0.18 34.13 -30.08
C ASN A 81 1.03 35.02 -30.38
N THR A 82 1.10 35.50 -31.61
CA THR A 82 1.88 36.70 -31.89
C THR A 82 1.21 37.85 -31.13
N ASP A 83 1.92 38.46 -30.16
CA ASP A 83 1.56 39.78 -29.64
C ASP A 83 1.67 40.77 -30.80
N ILE A 84 0.62 40.84 -31.60
CA ILE A 84 0.42 41.88 -32.61
C ILE A 84 -0.83 42.63 -32.19
N GLN A 85 -0.62 43.66 -31.37
CA GLN A 85 -1.22 44.97 -31.62
C GLN A 85 -0.40 46.10 -30.99
#